data_AF-V5I6V3-F1
#
_entry.id   AF-V5I6V3-F1
#
_cell.length_a   1.000
_cell.length_b   1.000
_cell.length_c   1.000
_cell.angle_alpha   90.00
_cell.angle_beta   90.00
_cell.angle_gamma   90.00
#
_symmetry.space_group_name_H-M   'P 1'
#
loop_
_entity.id
_entity.type
_entity.pdbx_description
1 polymer ?
#
loop_
_entity_poly.entity_id
_entity_poly.type
_entity_poly.pdbx_seq_one_letter_code
_entity_poly.pdbx_strand_id
1 'polypeptide(L)'
;FNQTVTILQQEGHNIFGKLSSSDYKQVLGLLKHCILATDLAVFFPNKTKLLQVLQARKFSWSNNEHRGLIQAIAMTGSDLSASAKPWDIQVETVKVIFEEFYQQGDAERAAGRKPIPMMDRYQPDQQPSSQVGFLTGICVPCYTLLYTLIPESKPMLDMCQENLERW
;
A
#
# COMPACT_ATOMS: atom_id res chain seq x y z
N PHE A 1 13.31 -6.20 2.03
CA PHE A 1 14.61 -5.54 1.81
C PHE A 1 15.79 -6.51 1.86
N ASN A 2 16.01 -7.25 2.97
CA ASN A 2 17.18 -8.14 3.07
C ASN A 2 17.26 -9.17 1.92
N GLN A 3 16.14 -9.80 1.57
CA GLN A 3 16.08 -10.72 0.42
C GLN A 3 16.48 -10.05 -0.90
N THR A 4 16.03 -8.81 -1.15
CA THR A 4 16.43 -8.01 -2.31
C THR A 4 17.95 -7.82 -2.36
N VAL A 5 18.58 -7.49 -1.23
CA VAL A 5 20.04 -7.31 -1.15
C VAL A 5 20.77 -8.64 -1.38
N THR A 6 20.29 -9.73 -0.79
CA THR A 6 20.86 -11.07 -1.01
C THR A 6 20.88 -11.43 -2.49
N ILE A 7 19.78 -11.19 -3.21
CA ILE A 7 19.70 -11.46 -4.66
C ILE A 7 20.67 -10.57 -5.44
N LEU A 8 20.73 -9.27 -5.13
CA LEU A 8 21.65 -8.34 -5.80
C LEU A 8 23.14 -8.69 -5.59
N GLN A 9 23.48 -9.42 -4.53
CA GLN A 9 24.84 -9.87 -4.24
C GLN A 9 25.22 -11.17 -4.97
N GLN A 10 24.27 -11.87 -5.59
CA GLN A 10 24.57 -13.07 -6.36
C GLN A 10 25.30 -12.73 -7.66
N GLU A 11 26.20 -13.61 -8.09
CA GLU A 11 26.95 -13.45 -9.33
C GLU A 11 25.98 -13.30 -10.52
N GLY A 12 26.21 -12.29 -11.37
CA GLY A 12 25.36 -11.99 -12.52
C GLY A 12 24.02 -11.28 -12.23
N HIS A 13 23.66 -11.03 -10.96
CA HIS A 13 22.34 -10.48 -10.60
C HIS A 13 22.37 -9.00 -10.19
N ASN A 14 23.55 -8.39 -10.05
CA ASN A 14 23.66 -6.98 -9.69
C ASN A 14 23.34 -6.05 -10.88
N ILE A 15 22.05 -5.80 -11.10
CA ILE A 15 21.55 -4.89 -12.14
C ILE A 15 22.02 -3.43 -11.95
N PHE A 16 22.52 -3.08 -10.76
CA PHE A 16 23.07 -1.76 -10.44
C PHE A 16 24.60 -1.74 -10.47
N GLY A 17 25.27 -2.81 -10.90
CA GLY A 17 26.73 -2.96 -10.83
C GLY A 17 27.53 -1.97 -11.67
N LYS A 18 26.87 -1.20 -12.55
CA LYS A 18 27.49 -0.12 -13.35
C LYS A 18 27.33 1.27 -12.73
N LEU A 19 26.55 1.40 -11.66
CA LEU A 19 26.39 2.67 -10.95
C LEU A 19 27.67 3.03 -10.18
N SER A 20 27.87 4.33 -9.95
CA SER A 20 28.88 4.79 -9.01
C SER A 20 28.56 4.29 -7.60
N SER A 21 29.56 4.19 -6.73
CA SER A 21 29.35 3.78 -5.33
C SER A 21 28.35 4.69 -4.60
N SER A 22 28.29 5.98 -4.96
CA SER A 22 27.34 6.94 -4.41
C SER A 22 25.91 6.63 -4.86
N ASP A 23 25.70 6.47 -6.17
CA ASP A 23 24.38 6.19 -6.74
C ASP A 23 23.87 4.83 -6.30
N TYR A 24 24.75 3.82 -6.21
CA TYR A 24 24.41 2.50 -5.70
C TYR A 24 23.87 2.57 -4.26
N LYS A 25 24.54 3.33 -3.39
CA LYS A 25 24.09 3.56 -2.02
C LYS A 25 22.75 4.30 -1.98
N GLN A 26 22.55 5.28 -2.86
CA GLN A 26 21.31 6.04 -2.96
C GLN A 26 20.14 5.14 -3.40
N VAL A 27 20.33 4.32 -4.44
CA VAL A 27 19.32 3.37 -4.93
C VAL A 27 18.96 2.35 -3.85
N LEU A 28 19.94 1.79 -3.14
CA LEU A 28 19.65 0.88 -2.03
C LEU A 28 18.87 1.57 -0.89
N GLY A 29 19.17 2.84 -0.61
CA GLY A 29 18.42 3.65 0.34
C GLY A 29 16.96 3.84 -0.09
N LEU A 30 16.73 4.15 -1.37
CA LEU A 30 15.39 4.27 -1.95
C LEU A 30 14.63 2.93 -1.93
N LEU A 31 15.28 1.82 -2.30
CA LEU A 31 14.68 0.49 -2.24
C LEU A 31 14.26 0.14 -0.81
N LYS A 32 15.12 0.43 0.17
CA LYS A 32 14.79 0.21 1.59
C LYS A 32 13.58 1.03 2.00
N HIS A 33 13.58 2.33 1.69
CA HIS A 33 12.47 3.23 1.98
C HIS A 33 11.16 2.74 1.37
N CYS A 34 11.15 2.45 0.07
CA CYS A 34 9.96 2.03 -0.66
C CYS A 34 9.41 0.68 -0.16
N ILE A 35 10.27 -0.30 0.13
CA ILE A 35 9.82 -1.60 0.67
C ILE A 35 9.25 -1.45 2.07
N LEU A 36 9.84 -0.61 2.93
CA LEU A 36 9.30 -0.39 4.28
C LEU A 36 7.97 0.39 4.25
N ALA A 37 7.77 1.23 3.23
CA ALA A 37 6.53 1.98 3.06
C ALA A 37 5.32 1.15 2.62
N THR A 38 5.52 -0.12 2.20
CA THR A 38 4.39 -1.02 1.92
C THR A 38 3.76 -1.58 3.19
N ASP A 39 4.41 -1.45 4.35
CA ASP A 39 3.78 -1.74 5.63
C ASP A 39 2.69 -0.71 5.93
N LEU A 40 1.44 -1.18 5.98
CA LEU A 40 0.28 -0.32 6.20
C LEU A 40 0.29 0.39 7.56
N ALA A 41 1.04 -0.10 8.55
CA ALA A 41 1.24 0.62 9.81
C ALA A 41 2.03 1.93 9.60
N VAL A 42 2.90 1.96 8.59
CA VAL A 42 3.74 3.12 8.24
C VAL A 42 2.96 4.14 7.40
N PHE A 43 1.85 3.74 6.76
CA PHE A 43 0.98 4.64 6.00
C PHE A 43 0.42 5.78 6.86
N PHE A 44 -0.16 5.48 8.03
CA PHE A 44 -0.83 6.48 8.88
C PHE A 44 0.07 7.65 9.35
N PRO A 45 1.29 7.42 9.88
CA PRO A 45 2.18 8.51 10.23
C PRO A 45 2.66 9.29 9.00
N ASN A 46 2.91 8.62 7.86
CA ASN A 46 3.30 9.31 6.61
C ASN A 46 2.17 10.17 6.03
N LYS A 47 0.94 9.66 6.02
CA LYS A 47 -0.27 10.39 5.64
C LYS A 47 -0.41 11.66 6.49
N THR A 48 -0.29 11.52 7.81
CA THR A 48 -0.40 12.66 8.74
C THR A 48 0.66 13.74 8.46
N LYS A 49 1.92 13.35 8.31
CA LYS A 49 3.02 14.28 8.00
C LYS A 49 2.81 14.98 6.66
N LEU A 50 2.44 14.24 5.62
CA LEU A 50 2.20 14.81 4.30
C LEU A 50 1.03 15.80 4.33
N LEU A 51 -0.07 15.45 5.00
CA LEU A 51 -1.20 16.36 5.20
C LEU A 51 -0.78 17.66 5.89
N GLN A 52 0.04 17.59 6.94
CA GLN A 52 0.54 18.80 7.61
C GLN A 52 1.36 19.69 6.67
N VAL A 53 2.25 19.10 5.86
CA VAL A 53 3.06 19.84 4.87
C VAL A 53 2.17 20.51 3.81
N LEU A 54 1.15 19.79 3.33
CA LEU A 54 0.19 20.30 2.34
C LEU A 54 -0.69 21.42 2.90
N GLN A 55 -1.25 21.23 4.11
CA GLN A 55 -2.07 22.24 4.79
C GLN A 55 -1.29 23.52 5.08
N ALA A 56 -0.01 23.39 5.45
CA ALA A 56 0.87 24.54 5.62
C ALA A 56 1.31 25.20 4.30
N ARG A 57 0.94 24.62 3.13
CA ARG A 57 1.39 25.03 1.79
C ARG A 57 2.91 25.08 1.66
N LYS A 58 3.61 24.14 2.32
CA LYS A 58 5.09 24.07 2.35
C LYS A 58 5.68 22.96 1.49
N PHE A 59 4.84 22.20 0.78
CA PHE A 59 5.33 21.10 -0.06
C PHE A 59 6.32 21.61 -1.11
N SER A 60 7.37 20.83 -1.36
CA SER A 60 8.38 21.15 -2.37
C SER A 60 9.02 19.87 -2.90
N TRP A 61 9.08 19.75 -4.22
CA TRP A 61 9.78 18.66 -4.90
C TRP A 61 11.31 18.73 -4.74
N SER A 62 11.88 19.88 -4.38
CA SER A 62 13.33 19.96 -4.10
C SER A 62 13.69 19.45 -2.70
N ASN A 63 12.70 19.23 -1.83
CA ASN A 63 12.92 18.71 -0.49
C ASN A 63 12.82 17.17 -0.50
N ASN A 64 13.92 16.50 -0.11
CA ASN A 64 14.00 15.05 -0.09
C ASN A 64 13.04 14.38 0.90
N GLU A 65 12.74 15.02 2.04
CA GLU A 65 11.76 14.50 3.01
C GLU A 65 10.35 14.53 2.43
N HIS A 66 9.98 15.65 1.78
CA HIS A 66 8.67 15.78 1.13
C HIS A 66 8.51 14.75 0.00
N ARG A 67 9.56 14.55 -0.80
CA ARG A 67 9.60 13.48 -1.81
C ARG A 67 9.48 12.09 -1.20
N GLY A 68 10.16 11.84 -0.09
CA GLY A 68 10.07 10.58 0.64
C GLY A 68 8.65 10.28 1.13
N LEU A 69 7.94 11.29 1.62
CA LEU A 69 6.53 11.16 2.04
C LEU A 69 5.63 10.74 0.87
N ILE A 70 5.66 11.46 -0.25
CA ILE A 70 4.81 11.11 -1.40
C ILE A 70 5.22 9.78 -2.04
N GLN A 71 6.51 9.43 -2.03
CA GLN A 71 6.98 8.10 -2.44
C GLN A 71 6.39 7.00 -1.55
N ALA A 72 6.34 7.20 -0.23
CA ALA A 72 5.75 6.23 0.68
C ALA A 72 4.24 6.05 0.40
N ILE A 73 3.51 7.15 0.22
CA ILE A 73 2.09 7.10 -0.17
C ILE A 73 1.91 6.41 -1.53
N ALA A 74 2.80 6.65 -2.50
CA ALA A 74 2.74 6.00 -3.80
C ALA A 74 2.97 4.48 -3.71
N MET A 75 3.88 4.04 -2.84
CA MET A 75 4.08 2.61 -2.58
C MET A 75 2.84 1.98 -1.97
N THR A 76 2.21 2.62 -0.98
CA THR A 76 0.92 2.14 -0.43
C THR A 76 -0.16 2.11 -1.52
N GLY A 77 -0.32 3.16 -2.31
CA GLY A 77 -1.32 3.20 -3.38
C GLY A 77 -1.10 2.14 -4.46
N SER A 78 0.16 1.76 -4.72
CA SER A 78 0.52 0.68 -5.64
C SER A 78 0.18 -0.69 -5.07
N ASP A 79 0.50 -0.92 -3.79
CA ASP A 79 0.18 -2.16 -3.06
C ASP A 79 -1.34 -2.38 -2.95
N LEU A 80 -2.11 -1.29 -2.87
CA LEU A 80 -3.57 -1.31 -2.79
C LEU A 80 -4.28 -1.21 -4.15
N SER A 81 -3.54 -1.30 -5.27
CA SER A 81 -4.07 -0.99 -6.61
C SER A 81 -5.25 -1.85 -7.07
N ALA A 82 -5.50 -3.00 -6.42
CA ALA A 82 -6.70 -3.81 -6.62
C ALA A 82 -8.00 -3.03 -6.35
N SER A 83 -8.00 -2.13 -5.36
CA SER A 83 -9.13 -1.27 -5.02
C SER A 83 -9.48 -0.26 -6.12
N ALA A 84 -8.56 -0.02 -7.05
CA ALA A 84 -8.71 0.89 -8.18
C ALA A 84 -8.82 0.14 -9.53
N LYS A 85 -9.21 -1.15 -9.52
CA LYS A 85 -9.51 -1.93 -10.73
C LYS A 85 -11.01 -1.91 -11.03
N PRO A 86 -11.42 -2.22 -12.28
CA PRO A 86 -12.82 -2.51 -12.59
C PRO A 86 -13.43 -3.50 -11.60
N TRP A 87 -14.73 -3.31 -11.33
CA TRP A 87 -15.45 -4.02 -10.26
C TRP A 87 -15.29 -5.54 -10.27
N ASP A 88 -15.41 -6.16 -11.44
CA ASP A 88 -15.25 -7.61 -11.62
C ASP A 88 -13.86 -8.08 -11.17
N ILE A 89 -12.82 -7.34 -11.55
CA ILE A 89 -11.44 -7.64 -11.15
C ILE A 89 -11.24 -7.40 -9.65
N GLN A 90 -11.79 -6.31 -9.11
CA GLN A 90 -11.70 -6.01 -7.68
C GLN A 90 -12.35 -7.13 -6.85
N VAL A 91 -13.58 -7.54 -7.18
CA VAL A 91 -14.32 -8.56 -6.43
C VAL A 91 -13.57 -9.90 -6.44
N GLU A 92 -13.05 -10.32 -7.60
CA GLU A 92 -12.24 -11.55 -7.66
C GLU A 92 -10.96 -11.45 -6.82
N THR A 93 -10.30 -10.29 -6.84
CA THR A 93 -9.11 -10.07 -6.01
C THR A 93 -9.44 -10.09 -4.52
N VAL A 94 -10.55 -9.46 -4.12
CA VAL A 94 -11.03 -9.45 -2.74
C VAL A 94 -11.36 -10.86 -2.26
N LYS A 95 -11.99 -11.71 -3.09
CA LYS A 95 -12.24 -13.12 -2.76
C LYS A 95 -10.96 -13.88 -2.43
N VAL A 96 -9.90 -13.69 -3.23
CA VAL A 96 -8.59 -14.33 -2.98
C VAL A 96 -8.00 -13.85 -1.65
N ILE A 97 -8.03 -12.55 -1.38
CA ILE A 97 -7.53 -11.97 -0.11
C ILE A 97 -8.29 -12.52 1.09
N PHE A 98 -9.62 -12.62 1.01
CA PHE A 98 -10.42 -13.17 2.10
C PHE A 98 -10.16 -14.65 2.33
N GLU A 99 -9.91 -15.44 1.28
CA GLU A 99 -9.53 -16.85 1.46
C GLU A 99 -8.21 -16.98 2.23
N GLU A 100 -7.23 -16.11 1.97
CA GLU A 100 -5.99 -16.06 2.77
C GLU A 100 -6.27 -15.67 4.23
N PHE A 101 -7.12 -14.67 4.47
CA PHE A 101 -7.55 -14.30 5.83
C PHE A 101 -8.26 -15.43 6.56
N TYR A 102 -9.09 -16.20 5.85
CA TYR A 102 -9.77 -17.36 6.40
C TYR A 102 -8.82 -18.50 6.74
N GLN A 103 -7.81 -18.76 5.90
CA GLN A 103 -6.77 -19.75 6.20
C GLN A 103 -6.00 -19.37 7.47
N GLN A 104 -5.66 -18.08 7.63
CA GLN A 104 -5.06 -17.58 8.86
C GLN A 104 -5.99 -17.74 10.07
N GLY A 105 -7.27 -17.40 9.92
CA GLY A 105 -8.26 -17.55 11.00
C GLY A 105 -8.48 -18.99 11.43
N ASP A 106 -8.43 -19.94 10.50
CA ASP A 106 -8.48 -21.38 10.80
C ASP A 106 -7.25 -21.85 11.56
N ALA A 107 -6.06 -21.37 11.19
CA ALA A 107 -4.82 -21.67 11.90
C ALA A 107 -4.86 -21.13 13.34
N GLU A 108 -5.42 -19.93 13.54
CA GLU A 108 -5.65 -19.37 14.87
C GLU A 108 -6.63 -20.20 15.69
N ARG A 109 -7.72 -20.64 15.07
CA ARG A 109 -8.72 -21.52 15.69
C ARG A 109 -8.16 -22.87 16.10
N ALA A 110 -7.37 -23.49 15.22
CA ALA A 110 -6.67 -24.75 15.51
C ALA A 110 -5.68 -24.60 16.67
N ALA A 111 -5.10 -23.41 16.84
CA ALA A 111 -4.26 -23.05 17.99
C ALA A 111 -5.03 -22.60 19.24
N GLY A 112 -6.37 -22.75 19.27
CA GLY A 112 -7.22 -22.41 20.41
C GLY A 112 -7.52 -20.92 20.58
N ARG A 113 -7.22 -20.08 19.60
CA ARG A 113 -7.55 -18.65 19.60
C ARG A 113 -8.84 -18.39 18.84
N LYS A 114 -9.55 -17.31 19.21
CA LYS A 114 -10.71 -16.84 18.44
C LYS A 114 -10.22 -15.85 17.38
N PRO A 115 -10.41 -16.14 16.07
CA PRO A 115 -10.03 -15.20 15.02
C PRO A 115 -10.90 -13.93 15.08
N ILE A 116 -10.36 -12.82 14.58
CA ILE A 116 -11.13 -11.59 14.41
C ILE A 116 -12.23 -11.78 13.33
N PRO A 117 -13.34 -11.02 13.36
CA PRO A 117 -14.45 -11.22 12.43
C PRO A 117 -14.07 -11.26 10.95
N MET A 118 -13.13 -10.40 10.51
CA MET A 118 -12.65 -10.36 9.12
C MET A 118 -11.93 -11.65 8.68
N MET A 119 -11.34 -12.39 9.62
CA MET A 119 -10.63 -13.66 9.36
C MET A 119 -11.51 -14.89 9.65
N ASP A 120 -12.76 -14.70 10.06
CA ASP A 120 -13.66 -15.80 10.41
C ASP A 120 -14.55 -16.17 9.21
N ARG A 121 -14.26 -17.29 8.54
CA ARG A 121 -15.05 -17.79 7.40
C ARG A 121 -16.51 -18.10 7.74
N TYR A 122 -16.85 -18.20 9.03
CA TYR A 122 -18.21 -18.39 9.51
C TYR A 122 -18.97 -17.06 9.72
N GLN A 123 -18.35 -15.92 9.41
CA GLN A 123 -18.97 -14.58 9.44
C GLN A 123 -18.84 -13.86 8.08
N PRO A 124 -19.30 -14.45 6.97
CA PRO A 124 -19.13 -13.90 5.63
C PRO A 124 -19.81 -12.54 5.44
N ASP A 125 -20.89 -12.27 6.18
CA ASP A 125 -21.63 -11.00 6.11
C ASP A 125 -20.80 -9.78 6.55
N GLN A 126 -19.64 -9.99 7.19
CA GLN A 126 -18.71 -8.92 7.56
C GLN A 126 -17.83 -8.46 6.39
N GLN A 127 -17.81 -9.18 5.27
CA GLN A 127 -16.95 -8.85 4.13
C GLN A 127 -17.30 -7.48 3.51
N PRO A 128 -18.56 -7.18 3.14
CA PRO A 128 -18.91 -5.89 2.54
C PRO A 128 -18.60 -4.71 3.46
N SER A 129 -19.01 -4.78 4.73
CA SER A 129 -18.74 -3.71 5.71
C SER A 129 -17.24 -3.48 5.93
N SER A 130 -16.44 -4.56 5.93
CA SER A 130 -14.99 -4.48 6.00
C SER A 130 -14.39 -3.81 4.77
N GLN A 131 -14.91 -4.09 3.57
CA GLN A 131 -14.48 -3.42 2.34
C GLN A 131 -14.81 -1.93 2.34
N VAL A 132 -16.05 -1.56 2.71
CA VAL A 132 -16.44 -0.15 2.85
C VAL A 132 -15.53 0.59 3.83
N GLY A 133 -15.27 -0.03 5.00
CA GLY A 133 -14.37 0.53 6.01
C GLY A 133 -12.92 0.68 5.52
N PHE A 134 -12.40 -0.33 4.81
CA PHE A 134 -11.05 -0.32 4.25
C PHE A 134 -10.89 0.74 3.16
N LEU A 135 -11.82 0.80 2.20
CA LEU A 135 -11.78 1.79 1.13
C LEU A 135 -11.90 3.22 1.66
N THR A 136 -12.84 3.45 2.58
CA THR A 136 -13.08 4.78 3.18
C THR A 136 -11.92 5.21 4.08
N GLY A 137 -11.39 4.31 4.91
CA GLY A 137 -10.36 4.64 5.89
C GLY A 137 -8.95 4.77 5.31
N ILE A 138 -8.68 4.03 4.23
CA ILE A 138 -7.32 3.81 3.73
C ILE A 138 -7.18 4.16 2.25
N CYS A 139 -7.89 3.45 1.36
CA CYS A 139 -7.65 3.55 -0.08
C CYS A 139 -8.00 4.93 -0.65
N VAL A 140 -9.22 5.42 -0.39
CA VAL A 140 -9.67 6.74 -0.85
C VAL A 140 -8.77 7.87 -0.31
N PRO A 141 -8.43 7.92 1.00
CA PRO A 141 -7.46 8.91 1.50
C PRO A 141 -6.07 8.80 0.86
N CYS A 142 -5.60 7.59 0.56
CA CYS A 142 -4.31 7.37 -0.11
C CYS A 142 -4.32 7.95 -1.52
N TYR A 143 -5.32 7.60 -2.34
CA TYR A 143 -5.42 8.13 -3.72
C TYR A 143 -5.75 9.61 -3.76
N THR A 144 -6.46 10.15 -2.77
CA THR A 144 -6.68 11.60 -2.64
C THR A 144 -5.36 12.36 -2.46
N LEU A 145 -4.47 11.85 -1.59
CA LEU A 145 -3.15 12.44 -1.40
C LEU A 145 -2.27 12.35 -2.65
N LEU A 146 -2.32 11.22 -3.37
CA LEU A 146 -1.63 11.08 -4.64
C LEU A 146 -2.15 12.08 -5.66
N TYR A 147 -3.46 12.15 -5.87
CA TYR A 147 -4.09 13.07 -6.82
C TYR A 147 -3.78 14.53 -6.51
N THR A 148 -3.69 14.90 -5.23
CA THR A 148 -3.37 16.27 -4.79
C THR A 148 -2.00 16.75 -5.30
N LEU A 149 -1.03 15.84 -5.44
CA LEU A 149 0.34 16.16 -5.87
C LEU A 149 0.68 15.66 -7.27
N ILE A 150 -0.02 14.64 -7.75
CA ILE A 150 0.17 13.95 -9.04
C ILE A 150 -1.22 13.85 -9.68
N PRO A 151 -1.72 14.91 -10.33
CA PRO A 151 -3.07 14.95 -10.88
C PRO A 151 -3.39 13.79 -11.84
N GLU A 152 -2.38 13.24 -12.50
CA GLU A 152 -2.48 12.10 -13.41
C GLU A 152 -2.91 10.81 -12.71
N SER A 153 -2.82 10.73 -11.38
CA SER A 153 -3.32 9.58 -10.61
C SER A 153 -4.83 9.62 -10.36
N LYS A 154 -5.56 10.63 -10.87
CA LYS A 154 -7.02 10.75 -10.70
C LYS A 154 -7.80 9.48 -11.07
N PRO A 155 -7.48 8.74 -12.15
CA PRO A 155 -8.23 7.52 -12.50
C PRO A 155 -8.22 6.47 -11.38
N MET A 156 -7.17 6.43 -10.55
CA MET A 156 -7.12 5.51 -9.41
C MET A 156 -8.10 5.91 -8.31
N LEU A 157 -8.21 7.21 -8.03
CA LEU A 157 -9.16 7.75 -7.06
C LEU A 157 -10.60 7.51 -7.53
N ASP A 158 -10.90 7.84 -8.78
CA ASP A 158 -12.24 7.71 -9.36
C ASP A 158 -12.71 6.25 -9.31
N MET A 159 -11.89 5.31 -9.79
CA MET A 159 -12.24 3.89 -9.76
C MET A 159 -12.39 3.35 -8.33
N CYS A 160 -11.54 3.79 -7.40
CA CYS A 160 -11.67 3.43 -5.99
C CYS A 160 -12.98 3.95 -5.37
N GLN A 161 -13.45 5.14 -5.77
CA GLN A 161 -14.72 5.69 -5.32
C GLN A 161 -15.91 4.96 -5.94
N GLU A 162 -15.87 4.66 -7.24
CA GLU A 162 -16.91 3.84 -7.89
C GLU A 162 -17.04 2.47 -7.23
N ASN A 163 -15.92 1.85 -6.90
CA ASN A 163 -15.89 0.57 -6.19
C ASN A 163 -16.47 0.69 -4.77
N LEU A 164 -16.18 1.79 -4.06
CA LEU A 164 -16.75 2.06 -2.74
C LEU A 164 -18.27 2.22 -2.80
N GLU A 165 -18.82 2.84 -3.85
CA GLU A 165 -20.28 2.99 -4.02
C GLU A 165 -20.99 1.67 -4.33
N ARG A 166 -20.26 0.70 -4.90
CA ARG A 166 -20.81 -0.63 -5.25
C ARG A 166 -20.81 -1.62 -4.08
N TRP A 167 -19.89 -1.45 -3.12
CA TRP A 167 -19.81 -2.26 -1.91
C TRP A 167 -20.89 -1.87 -0.90
#